data_AF-A0A267DKA7-F1
#
_entry.id   AF-A0A267DKA7-F1
#
_cell.length_a   1.000
_cell.length_b   1.000
_cell.length_c   1.000
_cell.angle_alpha   90.00
_cell.angle_beta   90.00
_cell.angle_gamma   90.00
#
_symmetry.space_group_name_H-M   'P 1'
#
loop_
_entity.id
_entity.type
_entity.pdbx_description
1 polymer ?
#
loop_
_entity_poly.entity_id
_entity_poly.type
_entity_poly.pdbx_seq_one_letter_code
_entity_poly.pdbx_strand_id
1 'polypeptide(L)'
;FHKFACFLRFGIVPHIRMLTVEKRRTRQREFRGPEPNSVGILGRTPGSGGGDWIIQQSREEAARRAERDAEVRAQALMDMRSDWEQQTNKRLQRKAVNRRLQEYRRQMEMRIEERRDRLRALLEADERRHLEEMDASQETVLERQAKMRERAKQLREEKEAERQQLVEQKMNELWREQSEELRTNLQKRHLAEVIAERDNQVHLKKRLEAQRQAEERYFHELWKEELAAKAEREERDLAERKQREMETVAVLEQQRAAFKARRDEELKLKEEEAQLVREMEELRKVEAAQAAEERRRKEQETRRMLDRNIRLRMRQKAREAQEELAFDMKILEQLAEESRVEEANTRARKLAMREEDRRYREYLRNMMEEEKAREAELERLLDAEIQQQWQKRVDQWRREKEARRQLLEQVMAERRTQIQERLLANERRQREAAEEKAEILARIEAMKVEEREEAAARHQKNLNFGEELKAQINFNEHLRQLQEEERRQEEERLRQERERELERLRAAANMEWIDPKMHPMRKAWIASGKSLY
;
A
#
# COMPACT_ATOMS: atom_id res chain seq x y z
N PHE A 1 58.26 23.95 -109.29
CA PHE A 1 59.63 24.47 -109.05
C PHE A 1 59.59 25.42 -107.87
N HIS A 2 60.39 25.32 -106.80
CA HIS A 2 61.61 24.52 -106.55
C HIS A 2 62.69 24.77 -107.61
N LYS A 3 63.77 25.53 -107.30
CA LYS A 3 64.75 26.13 -108.25
C LYS A 3 64.21 27.37 -109.00
N PHE A 4 65.03 28.32 -109.47
CA PHE A 4 66.48 28.54 -109.31
C PHE A 4 66.80 30.06 -109.29
N ALA A 5 67.99 30.43 -108.83
CA ALA A 5 68.56 31.78 -108.95
C ALA A 5 69.72 31.79 -109.99
N CYS A 6 70.22 32.99 -110.36
CA CYS A 6 71.66 33.38 -110.46
C CYS A 6 71.91 34.54 -111.46
N PHE A 7 73.14 35.11 -111.40
CA PHE A 7 73.82 36.05 -112.34
C PHE A 7 73.32 37.52 -112.43
N LEU A 8 74.18 38.57 -112.51
CA LEU A 8 75.57 38.75 -112.02
C LEU A 8 75.95 40.26 -111.90
N ARG A 9 77.25 40.52 -111.62
CA ARG A 9 77.99 41.74 -111.20
C ARG A 9 78.59 42.54 -112.39
N PHE A 10 79.05 43.80 -112.19
CA PHE A 10 80.31 44.46 -112.67
C PHE A 10 80.27 46.03 -112.51
N GLY A 11 81.35 46.78 -112.79
CA GLY A 11 81.47 48.26 -112.56
C GLY A 11 82.79 48.91 -113.07
N ILE A 12 83.20 50.08 -112.51
CA ILE A 12 84.45 50.93 -112.71
C ILE A 12 84.21 52.37 -113.29
N VAL A 13 85.17 53.31 -113.10
CA VAL A 13 85.11 54.80 -113.22
C VAL A 13 86.39 55.41 -113.85
N PRO A 14 86.35 56.57 -114.56
CA PRO A 14 87.48 57.54 -114.62
C PRO A 14 87.11 59.06 -114.57
N HIS A 15 88.07 59.99 -114.77
CA HIS A 15 88.03 61.43 -114.38
C HIS A 15 88.97 62.37 -115.24
N ILE A 16 89.13 63.68 -114.87
CA ILE A 16 90.13 64.73 -115.34
C ILE A 16 89.72 65.58 -116.59
N ARG A 17 90.09 66.86 -116.92
CA ARG A 17 90.51 68.23 -116.35
C ARG A 17 90.65 69.22 -117.57
N MET A 18 90.96 70.55 -117.62
CA MET A 18 90.92 71.82 -116.81
C MET A 18 91.35 73.04 -117.71
N LEU A 19 90.83 74.29 -117.53
CA LEU A 19 91.47 75.63 -117.86
C LEU A 19 90.47 76.84 -117.76
N THR A 20 90.90 78.09 -117.44
CA THR A 20 90.39 79.46 -117.89
C THR A 20 90.88 80.67 -117.01
N VAL A 21 90.37 81.92 -117.21
CA VAL A 21 91.01 83.25 -116.90
C VAL A 21 90.03 84.31 -116.27
N GLU A 22 90.53 85.46 -115.74
CA GLU A 22 89.81 86.50 -114.94
C GLU A 22 89.59 87.92 -115.59
N LYS A 23 88.60 88.71 -115.08
CA LYS A 23 88.71 90.06 -114.37
C LYS A 23 87.62 91.14 -114.66
N ARG A 24 87.09 91.78 -113.59
CA ARG A 24 87.00 93.26 -113.27
C ARG A 24 85.79 93.65 -112.37
N ARG A 25 85.77 94.91 -111.85
CA ARG A 25 84.83 95.48 -110.83
C ARG A 25 84.50 96.97 -111.10
N THR A 26 83.43 97.48 -110.48
CA THR A 26 83.01 98.90 -110.39
C THR A 26 83.46 99.59 -109.08
N ARG A 27 83.18 100.89 -108.90
CA ARG A 27 83.57 101.74 -107.74
C ARG A 27 82.36 102.39 -107.04
N GLN A 28 82.40 102.53 -105.72
CA GLN A 28 81.43 103.27 -104.89
C GLN A 28 81.99 104.61 -104.40
N ARG A 29 81.14 105.48 -103.82
CA ARG A 29 81.44 106.89 -103.45
C ARG A 29 81.27 107.18 -101.94
N GLU A 30 81.32 106.16 -101.10
CA GLU A 30 81.35 106.27 -99.63
C GLU A 30 82.80 106.26 -99.13
N PHE A 31 83.09 106.96 -98.04
CA PHE A 31 84.37 106.87 -97.35
C PHE A 31 84.17 106.76 -95.84
N ARG A 32 84.67 105.67 -95.23
CA ARG A 32 84.58 105.41 -93.78
C ARG A 32 85.81 105.98 -93.08
N GLY A 33 85.60 106.71 -91.99
CA GLY A 33 86.67 107.18 -91.11
C GLY A 33 87.25 106.06 -90.23
N PRO A 34 88.30 106.35 -89.45
CA PRO A 34 89.06 105.34 -88.70
C PRO A 34 88.33 104.77 -87.47
N GLU A 35 87.21 105.37 -87.04
CA GLU A 35 86.34 104.82 -86.00
C GLU A 35 84.98 104.37 -86.58
N PRO A 36 84.40 103.26 -86.05
CA PRO A 36 83.18 102.66 -86.58
C PRO A 36 81.93 103.48 -86.23
N ASN A 37 81.73 104.61 -86.92
CA ASN A 37 80.43 105.19 -87.32
C ASN A 37 80.53 106.52 -88.12
N SER A 38 81.71 106.91 -88.64
CA SER A 38 81.86 108.15 -89.44
C SER A 38 81.90 107.89 -90.96
N VAL A 39 80.99 108.53 -91.72
CA VAL A 39 80.93 108.50 -93.21
C VAL A 39 80.46 109.85 -93.75
N GLY A 40 81.05 110.34 -94.85
CA GLY A 40 80.67 111.59 -95.54
C GLY A 40 80.61 111.43 -97.08
N ILE A 41 79.97 112.40 -97.78
CA ILE A 41 79.63 112.32 -99.22
C ILE A 41 79.84 113.67 -99.93
N LEU A 42 80.30 113.67 -101.19
CA LEU A 42 80.40 114.85 -102.10
C LEU A 42 79.78 114.59 -103.50
N GLY A 43 79.16 115.58 -104.15
CA GLY A 43 78.54 115.49 -105.51
C GLY A 43 79.38 116.08 -106.66
N ARG A 44 79.13 115.65 -107.93
CA ARG A 44 79.71 116.18 -109.22
C ARG A 44 79.18 115.40 -110.48
N THR A 45 79.99 115.16 -111.54
CA THR A 45 79.64 114.72 -112.92
C THR A 45 80.59 113.64 -113.55
N PRO A 46 80.31 113.04 -114.75
CA PRO A 46 81.04 111.90 -115.37
C PRO A 46 81.82 112.20 -116.70
N GLY A 47 82.21 111.17 -117.49
CA GLY A 47 83.02 111.24 -118.75
C GLY A 47 82.84 110.08 -119.76
N SER A 48 83.75 109.86 -120.73
CA SER A 48 83.57 109.04 -121.97
C SER A 48 84.81 108.24 -122.49
N GLY A 49 84.65 107.37 -123.52
CA GLY A 49 85.67 106.59 -124.28
C GLY A 49 85.42 105.05 -124.31
N GLY A 50 85.82 104.21 -125.29
CA GLY A 50 86.51 104.36 -126.61
C GLY A 50 87.85 103.58 -126.74
N GLY A 51 88.17 102.78 -127.78
CA GLY A 51 87.38 102.18 -128.87
C GLY A 51 88.17 101.48 -130.03
N ASP A 52 87.86 100.19 -130.31
CA ASP A 52 87.96 99.42 -131.61
C ASP A 52 89.33 99.04 -132.30
N TRP A 53 89.22 98.42 -133.50
CA TRP A 53 90.20 98.05 -134.56
C TRP A 53 90.95 96.68 -134.56
N ILE A 54 91.69 96.37 -135.66
CA ILE A 54 92.60 95.21 -135.91
C ILE A 54 91.96 93.85 -136.37
N ILE A 55 90.73 93.86 -136.90
CA ILE A 55 89.79 92.71 -136.77
C ILE A 55 89.89 91.54 -137.80
N GLN A 56 90.54 91.67 -138.97
CA GLN A 56 90.18 90.82 -140.13
C GLN A 56 90.86 89.43 -140.22
N GLN A 57 92.16 89.28 -139.91
CA GLN A 57 92.91 88.06 -140.27
C GLN A 57 92.55 86.82 -139.42
N SER A 58 92.09 86.99 -138.17
CA SER A 58 91.72 85.88 -137.27
C SER A 58 90.50 85.05 -137.72
N ARG A 59 89.91 85.35 -138.88
CA ARG A 59 88.67 84.72 -139.38
C ARG A 59 88.90 83.38 -140.10
N GLU A 60 90.05 83.15 -140.72
CA GLU A 60 90.29 81.92 -141.51
C GLU A 60 90.69 80.70 -140.65
N GLU A 61 91.55 80.87 -139.65
CA GLU A 61 91.90 79.77 -138.73
C GLU A 61 90.71 79.25 -137.91
N ALA A 62 89.70 80.10 -137.69
CA ALA A 62 88.47 79.74 -137.02
C ALA A 62 87.62 78.76 -137.86
N ALA A 63 87.64 78.89 -139.20
CA ALA A 63 86.84 78.06 -140.11
C ALA A 63 87.29 76.59 -140.09
N ARG A 64 88.58 76.31 -140.33
CA ARG A 64 89.11 74.91 -140.36
C ARG A 64 89.01 74.19 -139.01
N ARG A 65 88.92 74.92 -137.89
CA ARG A 65 88.61 74.33 -136.57
C ARG A 65 87.13 73.97 -136.45
N ALA A 66 86.23 74.87 -136.89
CA ALA A 66 84.79 74.65 -136.85
C ALA A 66 84.33 73.43 -137.68
N GLU A 67 85.01 73.11 -138.78
CA GLU A 67 84.74 71.94 -139.63
C GLU A 67 84.96 70.61 -138.91
N ARG A 68 86.17 70.35 -138.35
CA ARG A 68 86.43 69.11 -137.60
C ARG A 68 85.51 68.96 -136.38
N ASP A 69 85.26 70.06 -135.68
CA ASP A 69 84.32 70.05 -134.56
C ASP A 69 82.90 69.69 -135.04
N ALA A 70 82.51 70.04 -136.27
CA ALA A 70 81.22 69.68 -136.85
C ALA A 70 81.11 68.19 -137.19
N GLU A 71 82.17 67.56 -137.71
CA GLU A 71 82.21 66.11 -137.96
C GLU A 71 82.07 65.31 -136.66
N VAL A 72 82.84 65.65 -135.62
CA VAL A 72 82.76 65.00 -134.30
C VAL A 72 81.38 65.20 -133.67
N ARG A 73 80.79 66.41 -133.78
CA ARG A 73 79.40 66.67 -133.34
C ARG A 73 78.37 65.82 -134.10
N ALA A 74 78.54 65.65 -135.41
CA ALA A 74 77.64 64.84 -136.24
C ALA A 74 77.71 63.35 -135.86
N GLN A 75 78.91 62.83 -135.58
CA GLN A 75 79.08 61.41 -135.23
C GLN A 75 78.56 61.10 -133.82
N ALA A 76 78.81 61.98 -132.85
CA ALA A 76 78.24 61.86 -131.49
C ALA A 76 76.70 61.88 -131.47
N LEU A 77 76.06 62.61 -132.40
CA LEU A 77 74.60 62.59 -132.57
C LEU A 77 74.07 61.23 -133.07
N MET A 78 74.84 60.50 -133.87
CA MET A 78 74.46 59.16 -134.36
C MET A 78 74.55 58.11 -133.25
N ASP A 79 75.60 58.16 -132.42
CA ASP A 79 75.73 57.26 -131.26
C ASP A 79 74.62 57.53 -130.22
N MET A 80 74.35 58.80 -129.92
CA MET A 80 73.25 59.21 -129.03
C MET A 80 71.88 58.73 -129.53
N ARG A 81 71.67 58.71 -130.86
CA ARG A 81 70.47 58.13 -131.48
C ARG A 81 70.41 56.61 -131.30
N SER A 82 71.50 55.89 -131.53
CA SER A 82 71.57 54.44 -131.35
C SER A 82 71.23 54.01 -129.90
N ASP A 83 71.78 54.71 -128.92
CA ASP A 83 71.48 54.48 -127.50
C ASP A 83 70.01 54.78 -127.17
N TRP A 84 69.43 55.85 -127.74
CA TRP A 84 68.02 56.17 -127.58
C TRP A 84 67.11 55.08 -128.18
N GLU A 85 67.44 54.54 -129.36
CA GLU A 85 66.70 53.45 -129.99
C GLU A 85 66.78 52.17 -129.13
N GLN A 86 67.95 51.83 -128.58
CA GLN A 86 68.08 50.70 -127.65
C GLN A 86 67.31 50.88 -126.33
N GLN A 87 67.40 52.06 -125.70
CA GLN A 87 66.72 52.34 -124.44
C GLN A 87 65.20 52.38 -124.60
N THR A 88 64.70 52.97 -125.69
CA THR A 88 63.26 52.98 -125.98
C THR A 88 62.72 51.58 -126.26
N ASN A 89 63.45 50.74 -127.01
CA ASN A 89 63.03 49.36 -127.28
C ASN A 89 62.97 48.50 -125.99
N LYS A 90 64.00 48.60 -125.11
CA LYS A 90 63.99 47.99 -123.77
C LYS A 90 62.82 48.52 -122.90
N ARG A 91 62.45 49.80 -123.03
CA ARG A 91 61.30 50.42 -122.33
C ARG A 91 59.95 49.95 -122.89
N LEU A 92 59.85 49.70 -124.20
CA LEU A 92 58.66 49.13 -124.85
C LEU A 92 58.42 47.68 -124.41
N GLN A 93 59.45 46.84 -124.39
CA GLN A 93 59.34 45.46 -123.90
C GLN A 93 58.86 45.40 -122.45
N ARG A 94 59.43 46.22 -121.55
CA ARG A 94 58.97 46.34 -120.15
C ARG A 94 57.52 46.81 -120.05
N LYS A 95 57.08 47.76 -120.89
CA LYS A 95 55.66 48.18 -120.96
C LYS A 95 54.74 47.03 -121.41
N ALA A 96 55.17 46.22 -122.39
CA ALA A 96 54.37 45.09 -122.89
C ALA A 96 54.18 43.99 -121.83
N VAL A 97 55.23 43.65 -121.08
CA VAL A 97 55.14 42.70 -119.95
C VAL A 97 54.25 43.24 -118.83
N ASN A 98 54.40 44.52 -118.47
CA ASN A 98 53.57 45.13 -117.43
C ASN A 98 52.08 45.19 -117.81
N ARG A 99 51.73 45.40 -119.08
CA ARG A 99 50.33 45.33 -119.56
C ARG A 99 49.73 43.94 -119.31
N ARG A 100 50.41 42.87 -119.73
CA ARG A 100 49.95 41.48 -119.50
C ARG A 100 49.78 41.13 -118.02
N LEU A 101 50.66 41.64 -117.15
CA LEU A 101 50.52 41.48 -115.70
C LEU A 101 49.33 42.27 -115.12
N GLN A 102 49.03 43.46 -115.65
CA GLN A 102 47.84 44.23 -115.26
C GLN A 102 46.54 43.58 -115.76
N GLU A 103 46.54 43.02 -116.97
CA GLU A 103 45.42 42.24 -117.52
C GLU A 103 45.11 41.02 -116.64
N TYR A 104 46.14 40.25 -116.23
CA TYR A 104 45.94 39.10 -115.35
C TYR A 104 45.48 39.48 -113.93
N ARG A 105 45.96 40.61 -113.38
CA ARG A 105 45.46 41.14 -112.09
C ARG A 105 43.97 41.48 -112.17
N ARG A 106 43.56 42.22 -113.21
CA ARG A 106 42.14 42.55 -113.45
C ARG A 106 41.27 41.31 -113.54
N GLN A 107 41.72 40.25 -114.22
CA GLN A 107 40.99 38.99 -114.29
C GLN A 107 40.82 38.31 -112.91
N MET A 108 41.76 38.47 -111.98
CA MET A 108 41.63 37.98 -110.60
C MET A 108 40.77 38.90 -109.73
N GLU A 109 40.85 40.22 -109.93
CA GLU A 109 40.02 41.23 -109.26
C GLU A 109 38.53 40.99 -109.59
N MET A 110 38.17 40.87 -110.87
CA MET A 110 36.81 40.52 -111.32
C MET A 110 36.28 39.22 -110.68
N ARG A 111 37.10 38.16 -110.59
CA ARG A 111 36.71 36.88 -109.97
C ARG A 111 36.46 36.98 -108.46
N ILE A 112 37.12 37.92 -107.78
CA ILE A 112 36.90 38.20 -106.36
C ILE A 112 35.61 39.02 -106.18
N GLU A 113 35.33 39.94 -107.11
CA GLU A 113 34.11 40.76 -107.12
C GLU A 113 32.87 39.90 -107.42
N GLU A 114 32.90 39.04 -108.44
CA GLU A 114 31.85 38.04 -108.70
C GLU A 114 31.52 37.18 -107.46
N ARG A 115 32.52 36.83 -106.64
CA ARG A 115 32.32 36.05 -105.41
C ARG A 115 31.70 36.91 -104.29
N ARG A 116 32.05 38.19 -104.20
CA ARG A 116 31.45 39.14 -103.26
C ARG A 116 29.99 39.42 -103.59
N ASP A 117 29.65 39.53 -104.87
CA ASP A 117 28.27 39.78 -105.32
C ASP A 117 27.34 38.61 -105.01
N ARG A 118 27.81 37.36 -105.25
CA ARG A 118 27.09 36.16 -104.83
C ARG A 118 26.89 36.07 -103.31
N LEU A 119 27.84 36.59 -102.51
CA LEU A 119 27.70 36.64 -101.05
C LEU A 119 26.70 37.71 -100.61
N ARG A 120 26.73 38.91 -101.23
CA ARG A 120 25.75 39.98 -100.98
C ARG A 120 24.33 39.52 -101.27
N ALA A 121 24.10 38.91 -102.42
CA ALA A 121 22.78 38.41 -102.82
C ALA A 121 22.20 37.32 -101.88
N LEU A 122 23.05 36.55 -101.20
CA LEU A 122 22.62 35.59 -100.17
C LEU A 122 22.23 36.31 -98.87
N LEU A 123 23.07 37.23 -98.38
CA LEU A 123 22.80 38.00 -97.16
C LEU A 123 21.53 38.86 -97.30
N GLU A 124 21.36 39.54 -98.44
CA GLU A 124 20.14 40.29 -98.74
C GLU A 124 18.88 39.41 -98.81
N ALA A 125 19.00 38.12 -99.13
CA ALA A 125 17.86 37.19 -99.17
C ALA A 125 17.47 36.72 -97.77
N ASP A 126 18.44 36.46 -96.89
CA ASP A 126 18.19 36.08 -95.50
C ASP A 126 17.72 37.27 -94.64
N GLU A 127 18.25 38.49 -94.88
CA GLU A 127 17.74 39.72 -94.27
C GLU A 127 16.25 39.95 -94.61
N ARG A 128 15.84 39.74 -95.87
CA ARG A 128 14.44 39.89 -96.28
C ARG A 128 13.52 38.86 -95.62
N ARG A 129 13.94 37.59 -95.54
CA ARG A 129 13.17 36.54 -94.84
C ARG A 129 12.92 36.89 -93.37
N HIS A 130 13.94 37.37 -92.66
CA HIS A 130 13.77 37.74 -91.26
C HIS A 130 12.89 38.98 -91.07
N LEU A 131 12.88 39.92 -92.02
CA LEU A 131 11.90 41.02 -92.02
C LEU A 131 10.47 40.50 -92.27
N GLU A 132 10.28 39.60 -93.24
CA GLU A 132 8.99 38.96 -93.52
C GLU A 132 8.46 38.15 -92.31
N GLU A 133 9.33 37.43 -91.59
CA GLU A 133 9.01 36.72 -90.33
C GLU A 133 8.65 37.69 -89.18
N MET A 134 9.36 38.82 -89.07
CA MET A 134 9.10 39.83 -88.04
C MET A 134 7.81 40.62 -88.30
N ASP A 135 7.45 40.87 -89.56
CA ASP A 135 6.19 41.52 -89.92
C ASP A 135 5.01 40.54 -89.81
N ALA A 136 5.18 39.26 -90.18
CA ALA A 136 4.14 38.23 -90.05
C ALA A 136 3.85 37.82 -88.59
N SER A 137 4.78 38.06 -87.66
CA SER A 137 4.60 37.76 -86.23
C SER A 137 4.05 38.93 -85.39
N GLN A 138 3.89 40.12 -86.00
CA GLN A 138 3.23 41.27 -85.35
C GLN A 138 1.71 41.18 -85.49
N GLU A 139 0.99 40.94 -84.38
CA GLU A 139 -0.48 40.98 -84.37
C GLU A 139 -1.00 42.31 -84.92
N THR A 140 -1.86 42.26 -85.93
CA THR A 140 -2.45 43.48 -86.48
C THR A 140 -3.38 44.15 -85.46
N VAL A 141 -3.50 45.48 -85.56
CA VAL A 141 -4.42 46.25 -84.69
C VAL A 141 -5.87 45.75 -84.81
N LEU A 142 -6.26 45.18 -85.95
CA LEU A 142 -7.58 44.60 -86.17
C LEU A 142 -7.77 43.27 -85.44
N GLU A 143 -6.79 42.37 -85.48
CA GLU A 143 -6.85 41.09 -84.74
C GLU A 143 -6.81 41.31 -83.22
N ARG A 144 -5.97 42.24 -82.76
CA ARG A 144 -5.93 42.64 -81.34
C ARG A 144 -7.27 43.25 -80.89
N GLN A 145 -7.93 44.03 -81.75
CA GLN A 145 -9.30 44.49 -81.50
C GLN A 145 -10.34 43.36 -81.56
N ALA A 146 -10.17 42.35 -82.43
CA ALA A 146 -11.06 41.19 -82.48
C ALA A 146 -10.99 40.38 -81.19
N LYS A 147 -9.77 40.00 -80.74
CA LYS A 147 -9.55 39.32 -79.45
C LYS A 147 -10.11 40.10 -78.26
N MET A 148 -9.96 41.43 -78.26
CA MET A 148 -10.58 42.31 -77.25
C MET A 148 -12.11 42.28 -77.29
N ARG A 149 -12.73 42.27 -78.48
CA ARG A 149 -14.19 42.18 -78.66
C ARG A 149 -14.73 40.80 -78.27
N GLU A 150 -14.02 39.73 -78.58
CA GLU A 150 -14.40 38.35 -78.21
C GLU A 150 -14.32 38.15 -76.69
N ARG A 151 -13.22 38.55 -76.04
CA ARG A 151 -13.11 38.51 -74.59
C ARG A 151 -14.17 39.39 -73.89
N ALA A 152 -14.54 40.51 -74.51
CA ALA A 152 -15.63 41.37 -74.04
C ALA A 152 -17.04 40.81 -74.32
N LYS A 153 -17.21 39.83 -75.22
CA LYS A 153 -18.44 39.04 -75.37
C LYS A 153 -18.50 37.95 -74.31
N GLN A 154 -17.44 37.16 -74.16
CA GLN A 154 -17.31 36.10 -73.15
C GLN A 154 -17.62 36.64 -71.74
N LEU A 155 -16.97 37.74 -71.33
CA LEU A 155 -17.21 38.42 -70.04
C LEU A 155 -18.62 39.03 -69.88
N ARG A 156 -19.44 39.08 -70.93
CA ARG A 156 -20.87 39.45 -70.86
C ARG A 156 -21.75 38.21 -70.81
N GLU A 157 -21.42 37.18 -71.59
CA GLU A 157 -22.10 35.89 -71.63
C GLU A 157 -21.97 35.16 -70.28
N GLU A 158 -20.78 35.15 -69.68
CA GLU A 158 -20.52 34.64 -68.33
C GLU A 158 -21.37 35.37 -67.27
N LYS A 159 -21.36 36.70 -67.27
CA LYS A 159 -22.12 37.50 -66.29
C LYS A 159 -23.64 37.40 -66.46
N GLU A 160 -24.11 37.23 -67.69
CA GLU A 160 -25.52 37.00 -67.96
C GLU A 160 -25.92 35.57 -67.56
N ALA A 161 -25.04 34.58 -67.71
CA ALA A 161 -25.26 33.23 -67.18
C ALA A 161 -25.27 33.19 -65.63
N GLU A 162 -24.33 33.86 -64.96
CA GLU A 162 -24.33 34.04 -63.50
C GLU A 162 -25.64 34.71 -63.03
N ARG A 163 -26.07 35.78 -63.72
CA ARG A 163 -27.33 36.47 -63.44
C ARG A 163 -28.54 35.56 -63.66
N GLN A 164 -28.56 34.75 -64.71
CA GLN A 164 -29.65 33.81 -64.98
C GLN A 164 -29.71 32.69 -63.94
N GLN A 165 -28.57 32.13 -63.51
CA GLN A 165 -28.51 31.15 -62.42
C GLN A 165 -28.99 31.74 -61.09
N LEU A 166 -28.61 32.99 -60.77
CA LEU A 166 -29.10 33.66 -59.57
C LEU A 166 -30.62 33.90 -59.63
N VAL A 167 -31.15 34.31 -60.78
CA VAL A 167 -32.60 34.43 -60.99
C VAL A 167 -33.29 33.08 -60.85
N GLU A 168 -32.77 32.01 -61.45
CA GLU A 168 -33.32 30.66 -61.31
C GLU A 168 -33.33 30.19 -59.85
N GLN A 169 -32.25 30.42 -59.11
CA GLN A 169 -32.19 30.13 -57.66
C GLN A 169 -33.26 30.90 -56.88
N LYS A 170 -33.42 32.21 -57.13
CA LYS A 170 -34.44 33.01 -56.44
C LYS A 170 -35.87 32.68 -56.85
N MET A 171 -36.12 32.29 -58.11
CA MET A 171 -37.41 31.78 -58.54
C MET A 171 -37.72 30.42 -57.90
N ASN A 172 -36.71 29.56 -57.70
CA ASN A 172 -36.84 28.30 -56.97
C ASN A 172 -37.07 28.51 -55.45
N GLU A 173 -36.42 29.48 -54.82
CA GLU A 173 -36.68 29.88 -53.42
C GLU A 173 -38.14 30.37 -53.27
N LEU A 174 -38.55 31.34 -54.09
CA LEU A 174 -39.92 31.87 -54.08
C LEU A 174 -40.96 30.78 -54.34
N TRP A 175 -40.71 29.86 -55.29
CA TRP A 175 -41.59 28.72 -55.53
C TRP A 175 -41.70 27.80 -54.30
N ARG A 176 -40.61 27.54 -53.58
CA ARG A 176 -40.62 26.73 -52.36
C ARG A 176 -41.40 27.38 -51.22
N GLU A 177 -41.29 28.70 -51.06
CA GLU A 177 -42.00 29.45 -50.02
C GLU A 177 -43.51 29.60 -50.32
N GLN A 178 -43.84 29.87 -51.59
CA GLN A 178 -45.22 30.12 -52.04
C GLN A 178 -46.01 28.84 -52.32
N SER A 179 -45.37 27.72 -52.66
CA SER A 179 -46.05 26.45 -52.97
C SER A 179 -46.68 25.81 -51.72
N GLU A 180 -48.00 25.90 -51.63
CA GLU A 180 -48.78 25.27 -50.56
C GLU A 180 -48.77 23.73 -50.66
N GLU A 181 -48.63 23.19 -51.86
CA GLU A 181 -48.43 21.75 -52.09
C GLU A 181 -47.10 21.28 -51.51
N LEU A 182 -46.02 22.05 -51.68
CA LEU A 182 -44.74 21.73 -51.05
C LEU A 182 -44.85 21.85 -49.53
N ARG A 183 -45.44 22.93 -49.02
CA ARG A 183 -45.63 23.18 -47.58
C ARG A 183 -46.39 22.04 -46.90
N THR A 184 -47.52 21.60 -47.47
CA THR A 184 -48.32 20.49 -46.94
C THR A 184 -47.63 19.13 -47.07
N ASN A 185 -46.84 18.89 -48.13
CA ASN A 185 -46.09 17.64 -48.26
C ASN A 185 -44.86 17.58 -47.34
N LEU A 186 -44.19 18.70 -47.06
CA LEU A 186 -43.16 18.79 -46.03
C LEU A 186 -43.76 18.56 -44.63
N GLN A 187 -44.92 19.16 -44.33
CA GLN A 187 -45.64 18.93 -43.07
C GLN A 187 -46.04 17.45 -42.89
N LYS A 188 -46.48 16.75 -43.95
CA LYS A 188 -46.76 15.30 -43.91
C LYS A 188 -45.52 14.46 -43.63
N ARG A 189 -44.36 14.80 -44.24
CA ARG A 189 -43.08 14.12 -43.98
C ARG A 189 -42.66 14.31 -42.53
N HIS A 190 -42.68 15.54 -42.04
CA HIS A 190 -42.33 15.85 -40.66
C HIS A 190 -43.26 15.17 -39.64
N LEU A 191 -44.57 15.08 -39.93
CA LEU A 191 -45.50 14.31 -39.11
C LEU A 191 -45.16 12.81 -39.09
N ALA A 192 -44.74 12.23 -40.22
CA ALA A 192 -44.31 10.83 -40.28
C ALA A 192 -43.00 10.58 -39.52
N GLU A 193 -42.04 11.52 -39.59
CA GLU A 193 -40.81 11.51 -38.78
C GLU A 193 -41.15 11.51 -37.28
N VAL A 194 -41.98 12.45 -36.83
CA VAL A 194 -42.41 12.57 -35.42
C VAL A 194 -43.18 11.34 -34.93
N ILE A 195 -43.98 10.69 -35.79
CA ILE A 195 -44.64 9.41 -35.47
C ILE A 195 -43.60 8.30 -35.29
N ALA A 196 -42.65 8.16 -36.22
CA ALA A 196 -41.60 7.14 -36.13
C ALA A 196 -40.69 7.34 -34.90
N GLU A 197 -40.32 8.58 -34.56
CA GLU A 197 -39.59 8.91 -33.33
C GLU A 197 -40.40 8.56 -32.08
N ARG A 198 -41.70 8.83 -32.07
CA ARG A 198 -42.60 8.47 -30.96
C ARG A 198 -42.76 6.96 -30.79
N ASP A 199 -42.88 6.21 -31.88
CA ASP A 199 -42.93 4.75 -31.82
C ASP A 199 -41.61 4.18 -31.30
N ASN A 200 -40.47 4.69 -31.77
CA ASN A 200 -39.14 4.35 -31.22
C ASN A 200 -39.04 4.66 -29.71
N GLN A 201 -39.57 5.79 -29.25
CA GLN A 201 -39.64 6.16 -27.83
C GLN A 201 -40.50 5.17 -27.02
N VAL A 202 -41.65 4.75 -27.56
CA VAL A 202 -42.52 3.74 -26.93
C VAL A 202 -41.86 2.37 -26.89
N HIS A 203 -41.14 1.96 -27.93
CA HIS A 203 -40.36 0.71 -27.94
C HIS A 203 -39.21 0.74 -26.93
N LEU A 204 -38.47 1.86 -26.84
CA LEU A 204 -37.43 2.06 -25.84
C LEU A 204 -37.99 2.01 -24.41
N LYS A 205 -39.12 2.69 -24.15
CA LYS A 205 -39.79 2.66 -22.85
C LYS A 205 -40.21 1.24 -22.45
N LYS A 206 -40.86 0.50 -23.35
CA LYS A 206 -41.23 -0.91 -23.12
C LYS A 206 -40.03 -1.80 -22.81
N ARG A 207 -38.89 -1.58 -23.48
CA ARG A 207 -37.64 -2.31 -23.21
C ARG A 207 -37.10 -1.99 -21.80
N LEU A 208 -37.08 -0.72 -21.40
CA LEU A 208 -36.66 -0.29 -20.07
C LEU A 208 -37.59 -0.83 -18.97
N GLU A 209 -38.91 -0.86 -19.21
CA GLU A 209 -39.89 -1.45 -18.29
C GLU A 209 -39.69 -2.98 -18.14
N ALA A 210 -39.40 -3.68 -19.24
CA ALA A 210 -39.07 -5.11 -19.19
C ALA A 210 -37.74 -5.39 -18.46
N GLN A 211 -36.73 -4.51 -18.60
CA GLN A 211 -35.47 -4.61 -17.85
C GLN A 211 -35.69 -4.40 -16.35
N ARG A 212 -36.43 -3.35 -15.95
CA ARG A 212 -36.81 -3.11 -14.55
C ARG A 212 -37.57 -4.28 -13.94
N GLN A 213 -38.52 -4.87 -14.67
CA GLN A 213 -39.23 -6.06 -14.18
C GLN A 213 -38.34 -7.30 -14.05
N ALA A 214 -37.23 -7.40 -14.79
CA ALA A 214 -36.24 -8.47 -14.61
C ALA A 214 -35.34 -8.19 -13.40
N GLU A 215 -34.91 -6.94 -13.21
CA GLU A 215 -34.17 -6.46 -12.03
C GLU A 215 -35.00 -6.66 -10.75
N GLU A 216 -36.27 -6.25 -10.73
CA GLU A 216 -37.21 -6.45 -9.61
C GLU A 216 -37.40 -7.92 -9.24
N ARG A 217 -37.47 -8.83 -10.24
CA ARG A 217 -37.56 -10.29 -10.00
C ARG A 217 -36.27 -10.82 -9.39
N TYR A 218 -35.12 -10.43 -9.93
CA TYR A 218 -33.82 -10.83 -9.43
C TYR A 218 -33.58 -10.35 -7.98
N PHE A 219 -33.94 -9.10 -7.66
CA PHE A 219 -33.91 -8.59 -6.29
C PHE A 219 -34.93 -9.31 -5.38
N HIS A 220 -36.10 -9.70 -5.88
CA HIS A 220 -37.04 -10.54 -5.13
C HIS A 220 -36.56 -11.97 -4.88
N GLU A 221 -35.74 -12.52 -5.77
CA GLU A 221 -35.10 -13.83 -5.60
C GLU A 221 -33.97 -13.75 -4.56
N LEU A 222 -33.07 -12.77 -4.70
CA LEU A 222 -32.07 -12.44 -3.68
C LEU A 222 -32.69 -12.18 -2.30
N TRP A 223 -33.80 -11.45 -2.21
CA TRP A 223 -34.52 -11.24 -0.94
C TRP A 223 -34.99 -12.56 -0.33
N LYS A 224 -35.54 -13.48 -1.13
CA LYS A 224 -36.00 -14.80 -0.64
C LYS A 224 -34.82 -15.64 -0.14
N GLU A 225 -33.70 -15.63 -0.85
CA GLU A 225 -32.46 -16.30 -0.44
C GLU A 225 -31.92 -15.69 0.88
N GLU A 226 -31.88 -14.36 1.00
CA GLU A 226 -31.52 -13.69 2.24
C GLU A 226 -32.46 -14.02 3.41
N LEU A 227 -33.77 -14.09 3.16
CA LEU A 227 -34.78 -14.41 4.16
C LEU A 227 -34.65 -15.86 4.63
N ALA A 228 -34.44 -16.80 3.70
CA ALA A 228 -34.16 -18.20 4.00
C ALA A 228 -32.84 -18.34 4.79
N ALA A 229 -31.78 -17.63 4.37
CA ALA A 229 -30.50 -17.61 5.09
C ALA A 229 -30.56 -16.90 6.44
N LYS A 230 -31.56 -16.04 6.70
CA LYS A 230 -31.88 -15.49 8.03
C LYS A 230 -32.61 -16.54 8.87
N ALA A 231 -33.66 -17.16 8.35
CA ALA A 231 -34.40 -18.23 9.03
C ALA A 231 -33.52 -19.44 9.39
N GLU A 232 -32.63 -19.87 8.49
CA GLU A 232 -31.64 -20.92 8.79
C GLU A 232 -30.66 -20.55 9.89
N ARG A 233 -30.28 -19.27 10.01
CA ARG A 233 -29.45 -18.80 11.13
C ARG A 233 -30.24 -18.77 12.43
N GLU A 234 -31.48 -18.31 12.40
CA GLU A 234 -32.37 -18.32 13.57
C GLU A 234 -32.65 -19.76 14.06
N GLU A 235 -32.90 -20.72 13.18
CA GLU A 235 -33.04 -22.13 13.55
C GLU A 235 -31.74 -22.74 14.11
N ARG A 236 -30.57 -22.38 13.56
CA ARG A 236 -29.26 -22.80 14.12
C ARG A 236 -29.01 -22.19 15.49
N ASP A 237 -29.25 -20.89 15.65
CA ASP A 237 -29.14 -20.19 16.94
C ASP A 237 -30.11 -20.78 17.99
N LEU A 238 -31.34 -21.13 17.58
CA LEU A 238 -32.32 -21.80 18.44
C LEU A 238 -31.90 -23.24 18.78
N ALA A 239 -31.30 -23.98 17.85
CA ALA A 239 -30.75 -25.31 18.10
C ALA A 239 -29.55 -25.27 19.05
N GLU A 240 -28.62 -24.33 18.86
CA GLU A 240 -27.48 -24.11 19.76
C GLU A 240 -27.95 -23.65 21.15
N ARG A 241 -28.94 -22.76 21.25
CA ARG A 241 -29.54 -22.38 22.55
C ARG A 241 -30.13 -23.60 23.26
N LYS A 242 -30.95 -24.40 22.56
CA LYS A 242 -31.50 -25.65 23.11
C LYS A 242 -30.43 -26.65 23.53
N GLN A 243 -29.32 -26.76 22.79
CA GLN A 243 -28.18 -27.60 23.18
C GLN A 243 -27.51 -27.08 24.46
N ARG A 244 -27.18 -25.80 24.55
CA ARG A 244 -26.59 -25.17 25.74
C ARG A 244 -27.54 -25.22 26.95
N GLU A 245 -28.85 -25.11 26.73
CA GLU A 245 -29.90 -25.33 27.74
C GLU A 245 -29.90 -26.78 28.22
N MET A 246 -29.85 -27.78 27.32
CA MET A 246 -29.74 -29.19 27.72
C MET A 246 -28.43 -29.51 28.44
N GLU A 247 -27.30 -28.94 28.01
CA GLU A 247 -25.99 -29.09 28.67
C GLU A 247 -26.00 -28.49 30.08
N THR A 248 -26.52 -27.27 30.25
CA THR A 248 -26.62 -26.63 31.57
C THR A 248 -27.60 -27.37 32.49
N VAL A 249 -28.73 -27.87 31.96
CA VAL A 249 -29.64 -28.75 32.71
C VAL A 249 -28.94 -30.05 33.13
N ALA A 250 -28.21 -30.72 32.23
CA ALA A 250 -27.48 -31.95 32.57
C ALA A 250 -26.40 -31.72 33.65
N VAL A 251 -25.67 -30.60 33.58
CA VAL A 251 -24.71 -30.20 34.63
C VAL A 251 -25.41 -29.92 35.96
N LEU A 252 -26.56 -29.22 35.95
CA LEU A 252 -27.36 -28.97 37.16
C LEU A 252 -27.95 -30.27 37.75
N GLU A 253 -28.35 -31.24 36.92
CA GLU A 253 -28.79 -32.56 37.37
C GLU A 253 -27.65 -33.36 37.98
N GLN A 254 -26.45 -33.33 37.40
CA GLN A 254 -25.24 -33.93 37.99
C GLN A 254 -24.90 -33.29 39.34
N GLN A 255 -24.92 -31.96 39.44
CA GLN A 255 -24.70 -31.24 40.71
C GLN A 255 -25.76 -31.59 41.76
N ARG A 256 -27.04 -31.68 41.36
CA ARG A 256 -28.15 -32.09 42.24
C ARG A 256 -28.03 -33.54 42.70
N ALA A 257 -27.58 -34.44 41.83
CA ALA A 257 -27.30 -35.84 42.17
C ALA A 257 -26.12 -35.96 43.14
N ALA A 258 -25.01 -35.23 42.90
CA ALA A 258 -23.85 -35.19 43.79
C ALA A 258 -24.19 -34.58 45.17
N PHE A 259 -24.97 -33.50 45.20
CA PHE A 259 -25.45 -32.92 46.46
C PHE A 259 -26.38 -33.89 47.22
N LYS A 260 -27.24 -34.64 46.52
CA LYS A 260 -28.05 -35.69 47.14
C LYS A 260 -27.18 -36.82 47.70
N ALA A 261 -26.21 -37.32 46.94
CA ALA A 261 -25.28 -38.37 47.39
C ALA A 261 -24.54 -37.95 48.68
N ARG A 262 -23.96 -36.74 48.69
CA ARG A 262 -23.32 -36.15 49.88
C ARG A 262 -24.27 -36.03 51.08
N ARG A 263 -25.54 -35.69 50.85
CA ARG A 263 -26.56 -35.65 51.91
C ARG A 263 -26.93 -37.04 52.43
N ASP A 264 -27.05 -38.02 51.54
CA ASP A 264 -27.32 -39.41 51.91
C ASP A 264 -26.10 -40.05 52.63
N GLU A 265 -24.88 -39.55 52.38
CA GLU A 265 -23.65 -39.87 53.12
C GLU A 265 -23.59 -39.17 54.49
N GLU A 266 -23.92 -37.87 54.59
CA GLU A 266 -24.10 -37.16 55.87
C GLU A 266 -25.10 -37.89 56.80
N LEU A 267 -26.16 -38.50 56.23
CA LEU A 267 -27.14 -39.27 56.99
C LEU A 267 -26.57 -40.62 57.45
N LYS A 268 -25.90 -41.38 56.58
CA LYS A 268 -25.24 -42.64 56.94
C LYS A 268 -24.21 -42.46 58.06
N LEU A 269 -23.39 -41.41 58.00
CA LEU A 269 -22.39 -41.15 59.06
C LEU A 269 -23.06 -40.93 60.43
N LYS A 270 -24.21 -40.23 60.47
CA LYS A 270 -25.00 -40.00 61.70
C LYS A 270 -25.72 -41.27 62.17
N GLU A 271 -26.16 -42.12 61.25
CA GLU A 271 -26.73 -43.44 61.57
C GLU A 271 -25.67 -44.40 62.11
N GLU A 272 -24.46 -44.43 61.54
CA GLU A 272 -23.30 -45.16 62.05
C GLU A 272 -22.91 -44.68 63.45
N GLU A 273 -22.80 -43.36 63.68
CA GLU A 273 -22.52 -42.78 64.99
C GLU A 273 -23.58 -43.20 66.02
N ALA A 274 -24.87 -43.06 65.68
CA ALA A 274 -25.97 -43.46 66.55
C ALA A 274 -25.99 -44.97 66.85
N GLN A 275 -25.55 -45.82 65.92
CA GLN A 275 -25.39 -47.27 66.15
C GLN A 275 -24.20 -47.55 67.09
N LEU A 276 -23.04 -46.94 66.85
CA LEU A 276 -21.85 -47.10 67.70
C LEU A 276 -22.07 -46.62 69.14
N VAL A 277 -22.79 -45.52 69.32
CA VAL A 277 -23.19 -45.03 70.66
C VAL A 277 -24.11 -46.03 71.36
N ARG A 278 -25.07 -46.64 70.64
CA ARG A 278 -25.93 -47.70 71.19
C ARG A 278 -25.15 -48.95 71.58
N GLU A 279 -24.23 -49.43 70.74
CA GLU A 279 -23.33 -50.54 71.10
C GLU A 279 -22.53 -50.22 72.38
N MET A 280 -22.02 -49.00 72.50
CA MET A 280 -21.25 -48.57 73.67
C MET A 280 -22.11 -48.45 74.94
N GLU A 281 -23.38 -48.07 74.82
CA GLU A 281 -24.36 -48.15 75.91
C GLU A 281 -24.70 -49.60 76.28
N GLU A 282 -24.86 -50.49 75.31
CA GLU A 282 -25.21 -51.90 75.55
C GLU A 282 -24.06 -52.63 76.27
N LEU A 283 -22.81 -52.38 75.89
CA LEU A 283 -21.65 -52.86 76.63
C LEU A 283 -21.63 -52.31 78.06
N ARG A 284 -21.91 -51.01 78.27
CA ARG A 284 -22.04 -50.43 79.62
C ARG A 284 -23.17 -51.07 80.44
N LYS A 285 -24.30 -51.43 79.80
CA LYS A 285 -25.42 -52.14 80.44
C LYS A 285 -25.03 -53.57 80.83
N VAL A 286 -24.32 -54.31 79.97
CA VAL A 286 -23.78 -55.65 80.25
C VAL A 286 -22.75 -55.61 81.39
N GLU A 287 -21.81 -54.68 81.36
CA GLU A 287 -20.80 -54.49 82.41
C GLU A 287 -21.43 -54.11 83.75
N ALA A 288 -22.42 -53.21 83.75
CA ALA A 288 -23.18 -52.86 84.95
C ALA A 288 -23.97 -54.05 85.51
N ALA A 289 -24.56 -54.89 84.65
CA ALA A 289 -25.25 -56.10 85.05
C ALA A 289 -24.30 -57.14 85.66
N GLN A 290 -23.14 -57.37 85.05
CA GLN A 290 -22.09 -58.25 85.59
C GLN A 290 -21.57 -57.73 86.94
N ALA A 291 -21.31 -56.43 87.07
CA ALA A 291 -20.89 -55.81 88.33
C ALA A 291 -21.98 -55.88 89.41
N ALA A 292 -23.26 -55.77 89.06
CA ALA A 292 -24.39 -55.95 89.97
C ALA A 292 -24.54 -57.41 90.42
N GLU A 293 -24.32 -58.38 89.53
CA GLU A 293 -24.24 -59.79 89.88
C GLU A 293 -23.06 -60.08 90.82
N GLU A 294 -21.86 -59.55 90.54
CA GLU A 294 -20.72 -59.72 91.44
C GLU A 294 -20.99 -59.14 92.83
N ARG A 295 -21.63 -57.96 92.93
CA ARG A 295 -22.04 -57.37 94.22
C ARG A 295 -23.01 -58.29 94.95
N ARG A 296 -24.08 -58.74 94.29
CA ARG A 296 -25.06 -59.69 94.86
C ARG A 296 -24.44 -61.02 95.28
N ARG A 297 -23.46 -61.55 94.53
CA ARG A 297 -22.72 -62.76 94.90
C ARG A 297 -21.87 -62.54 96.15
N LYS A 298 -21.12 -61.42 96.22
CA LYS A 298 -20.32 -61.04 97.40
C LYS A 298 -21.19 -60.80 98.64
N GLU A 299 -22.36 -60.17 98.49
CA GLU A 299 -23.38 -59.99 99.55
C GLU A 299 -23.95 -61.34 100.05
N GLN A 300 -24.19 -62.29 99.14
CA GLN A 300 -24.60 -63.65 99.54
C GLN A 300 -23.47 -64.42 100.23
N GLU A 301 -22.22 -64.25 99.80
CA GLU A 301 -21.05 -64.88 100.43
C GLU A 301 -20.79 -64.33 101.84
N THR A 302 -20.87 -63.01 102.05
CA THR A 302 -20.75 -62.41 103.38
C THR A 302 -21.93 -62.80 104.27
N ARG A 303 -23.17 -62.79 103.77
CA ARG A 303 -24.34 -63.29 104.53
C ARG A 303 -24.16 -64.76 104.95
N ARG A 304 -23.76 -65.65 104.03
CA ARG A 304 -23.46 -67.06 104.33
C ARG A 304 -22.29 -67.23 105.32
N MET A 305 -21.35 -66.28 105.38
CA MET A 305 -20.26 -66.28 106.36
C MET A 305 -20.77 -65.84 107.75
N LEU A 306 -21.58 -64.79 107.82
CA LEU A 306 -22.25 -64.34 109.06
C LEU A 306 -23.19 -65.42 109.61
N ASP A 307 -24.04 -66.02 108.77
CA ASP A 307 -24.95 -67.12 109.17
C ASP A 307 -24.18 -68.32 109.75
N ARG A 308 -23.00 -68.64 109.20
CA ARG A 308 -22.10 -69.69 109.74
C ARG A 308 -21.53 -69.29 111.10
N ASN A 309 -21.05 -68.06 111.26
CA ASN A 309 -20.53 -67.57 112.54
C ASN A 309 -21.61 -67.46 113.63
N ILE A 310 -22.84 -67.09 113.27
CA ILE A 310 -23.99 -67.12 114.19
C ILE A 310 -24.28 -68.57 114.62
N ARG A 311 -24.35 -69.52 113.67
CA ARG A 311 -24.54 -70.95 113.99
C ARG A 311 -23.42 -71.53 114.85
N LEU A 312 -22.17 -71.11 114.65
CA LEU A 312 -21.04 -71.50 115.48
C LEU A 312 -21.17 -70.94 116.90
N ARG A 313 -21.48 -69.65 117.07
CA ARG A 313 -21.72 -69.04 118.39
C ARG A 313 -22.92 -69.68 119.12
N MET A 314 -23.99 -70.02 118.42
CA MET A 314 -25.13 -70.75 119.01
C MET A 314 -24.75 -72.17 119.43
N ARG A 315 -23.86 -72.85 118.70
CA ARG A 315 -23.30 -74.16 119.10
C ARG A 315 -22.33 -74.05 120.28
N GLN A 316 -21.57 -72.96 120.39
CA GLN A 316 -20.71 -72.69 121.54
C GLN A 316 -21.58 -72.48 122.80
N LYS A 317 -22.56 -71.58 122.75
CA LYS A 317 -23.54 -71.40 123.84
C LYS A 317 -24.31 -72.66 124.23
N ALA A 318 -24.65 -73.51 123.26
CA ALA A 318 -25.30 -74.79 123.54
C ALA A 318 -24.36 -75.82 124.20
N ARG A 319 -23.04 -75.72 124.01
CA ARG A 319 -22.04 -76.51 124.74
C ARG A 319 -21.79 -75.94 126.13
N GLU A 320 -21.61 -74.62 126.24
CA GLU A 320 -21.48 -73.89 127.50
C GLU A 320 -22.62 -74.28 128.47
N ALA A 321 -23.88 -74.23 128.01
CA ALA A 321 -25.04 -74.63 128.80
C ALA A 321 -25.13 -76.15 129.08
N GLN A 322 -24.52 -77.01 128.26
CA GLN A 322 -24.41 -78.46 128.55
C GLN A 322 -23.28 -78.76 129.54
N GLU A 323 -22.22 -77.97 129.53
CA GLU A 323 -21.08 -78.05 130.45
C GLU A 323 -21.47 -77.53 131.84
N GLU A 324 -22.29 -76.47 131.92
CA GLU A 324 -22.96 -76.03 133.15
C GLU A 324 -23.87 -77.15 133.72
N LEU A 325 -24.77 -77.72 132.92
CA LEU A 325 -25.67 -78.80 133.37
C LEU A 325 -24.91 -80.06 133.82
N ALA A 326 -23.77 -80.36 133.18
CA ALA A 326 -22.89 -81.47 133.55
C ALA A 326 -22.05 -81.18 134.81
N PHE A 327 -21.83 -79.91 135.14
CA PHE A 327 -21.21 -79.49 136.40
C PHE A 327 -22.21 -79.62 137.56
N ASP A 328 -23.45 -79.17 137.37
CA ASP A 328 -24.55 -79.38 138.33
C ASP A 328 -24.81 -80.87 138.60
N MET A 329 -24.80 -81.71 137.55
CA MET A 329 -24.87 -83.17 137.72
C MET A 329 -23.72 -83.73 138.57
N LYS A 330 -22.48 -83.26 138.38
CA LYS A 330 -21.34 -83.73 139.19
C LYS A 330 -21.42 -83.34 140.66
N ILE A 331 -22.02 -82.18 140.97
CA ILE A 331 -22.29 -81.79 142.36
C ILE A 331 -23.33 -82.73 142.99
N LEU A 332 -24.35 -83.14 142.24
CA LEU A 332 -25.33 -84.14 142.69
C LEU A 332 -24.74 -85.56 142.81
N GLU A 333 -23.82 -85.95 141.94
CA GLU A 333 -23.09 -87.23 142.05
C GLU A 333 -22.17 -87.24 143.28
N GLN A 334 -21.44 -86.15 143.57
CA GLN A 334 -20.60 -86.05 144.75
C GLN A 334 -21.41 -86.15 146.07
N LEU A 335 -22.60 -85.55 146.13
CA LEU A 335 -23.53 -85.71 147.26
C LEU A 335 -24.11 -87.13 147.40
N ALA A 336 -24.11 -87.93 146.33
CA ALA A 336 -24.56 -89.33 146.35
C ALA A 336 -23.44 -90.31 146.75
N GLU A 337 -22.17 -90.01 146.43
CA GLU A 337 -21.03 -90.87 146.72
C GLU A 337 -20.62 -90.85 148.21
N GLU A 338 -20.84 -89.75 148.93
CA GLU A 338 -20.69 -89.69 150.40
C GLU A 338 -21.64 -90.66 151.14
N SER A 339 -22.70 -91.15 150.48
CA SER A 339 -23.71 -92.05 151.06
C SER A 339 -23.41 -93.56 150.89
N ARG A 340 -22.23 -93.97 150.37
CA ARG A 340 -21.98 -95.38 149.93
C ARG A 340 -20.62 -95.98 150.32
N VAL A 341 -20.16 -95.76 151.54
CA VAL A 341 -18.84 -96.26 152.01
C VAL A 341 -18.89 -97.61 152.75
N GLU A 342 -20.06 -98.10 153.20
CA GLU A 342 -20.13 -99.28 154.08
C GLU A 342 -20.25 -100.66 153.40
N GLU A 343 -20.56 -100.76 152.10
CA GLU A 343 -20.70 -102.06 151.40
C GLU A 343 -19.39 -102.59 150.75
N ALA A 344 -18.23 -102.07 151.15
CA ALA A 344 -16.96 -102.30 150.47
C ALA A 344 -16.38 -103.74 150.50
N ASN A 345 -16.88 -104.64 151.36
CA ASN A 345 -15.99 -105.65 151.96
C ASN A 345 -16.45 -107.13 151.99
N THR A 346 -17.19 -107.65 150.99
CA THR A 346 -17.25 -109.11 150.78
C THR A 346 -17.13 -109.57 149.32
N ARG A 347 -16.53 -110.76 149.13
CA ARG A 347 -16.62 -111.64 147.93
C ARG A 347 -15.71 -111.32 146.72
N ALA A 348 -14.61 -110.60 146.91
CA ALA A 348 -13.46 -110.61 145.99
C ALA A 348 -12.70 -111.97 145.99
N ARG A 349 -13.39 -113.10 145.73
CA ARG A 349 -12.78 -114.46 145.79
C ARG A 349 -13.40 -115.54 144.88
N LYS A 350 -13.90 -115.16 143.70
CA LYS A 350 -14.14 -116.07 142.56
C LYS A 350 -13.49 -115.53 141.27
N LEU A 351 -12.20 -115.26 141.35
CA LEU A 351 -11.41 -114.51 140.35
C LEU A 351 -10.13 -115.29 139.96
N ALA A 352 -10.27 -116.59 139.68
CA ALA A 352 -9.15 -117.50 139.39
C ALA A 352 -9.34 -118.35 138.11
N MET A 353 -10.37 -118.02 137.29
CA MET A 353 -10.69 -118.66 136.00
C MET A 353 -11.01 -117.60 134.94
N ARG A 354 -10.38 -116.42 135.07
CA ARG A 354 -10.59 -115.25 134.19
C ARG A 354 -9.29 -114.62 133.70
N GLU A 355 -8.13 -115.18 134.03
CA GLU A 355 -6.82 -114.54 133.75
C GLU A 355 -6.26 -114.90 132.37
N GLU A 356 -6.42 -116.14 131.91
CA GLU A 356 -6.09 -116.54 130.54
C GLU A 356 -7.07 -115.89 129.55
N ASP A 357 -8.35 -115.90 129.91
CA ASP A 357 -9.46 -115.21 129.26
C ASP A 357 -9.33 -113.66 129.33
N ARG A 358 -8.44 -113.15 130.19
CA ARG A 358 -7.97 -111.75 130.20
C ARG A 358 -6.85 -111.58 129.18
N ARG A 359 -5.77 -112.34 129.33
CA ARG A 359 -4.55 -112.25 128.51
C ARG A 359 -4.83 -112.42 127.02
N TYR A 360 -5.75 -113.30 126.64
CA TYR A 360 -6.16 -113.45 125.23
C TYR A 360 -6.96 -112.24 124.73
N ARG A 361 -7.83 -111.65 125.56
CA ARG A 361 -8.55 -110.40 125.22
C ARG A 361 -7.65 -109.17 125.24
N GLU A 362 -6.64 -109.14 126.10
CA GLU A 362 -5.64 -108.08 126.19
C GLU A 362 -4.67 -108.18 124.99
N TYR A 363 -4.24 -109.38 124.59
CA TYR A 363 -3.50 -109.61 123.35
C TYR A 363 -4.32 -109.22 122.10
N LEU A 364 -5.59 -109.64 122.01
CA LEU A 364 -6.48 -109.23 120.92
C LEU A 364 -6.76 -107.72 120.91
N ARG A 365 -6.84 -107.07 122.08
CA ARG A 365 -6.94 -105.60 122.15
C ARG A 365 -5.68 -104.93 121.64
N ASN A 366 -4.50 -105.34 122.10
CA ASN A 366 -3.23 -104.79 121.63
C ASN A 366 -3.07 -104.96 120.12
N MET A 367 -3.39 -106.15 119.58
CA MET A 367 -3.41 -106.37 118.12
C MET A 367 -4.42 -105.44 117.42
N MET A 368 -5.64 -105.30 117.94
CA MET A 368 -6.64 -104.39 117.37
C MET A 368 -6.30 -102.90 117.55
N GLU A 369 -5.47 -102.53 118.52
CA GLU A 369 -5.00 -101.16 118.76
C GLU A 369 -3.77 -100.84 117.89
N GLU A 370 -2.89 -101.82 117.64
CA GLU A 370 -1.83 -101.72 116.63
C GLU A 370 -2.38 -101.67 115.21
N GLU A 371 -3.36 -102.53 114.87
CA GLU A 371 -4.05 -102.48 113.57
C GLU A 371 -4.73 -101.12 113.40
N LYS A 372 -5.49 -100.62 114.40
CA LYS A 372 -6.07 -99.27 114.37
C LYS A 372 -5.05 -98.15 114.29
N ALA A 373 -3.87 -98.29 114.89
CA ALA A 373 -2.81 -97.29 114.78
C ALA A 373 -2.27 -97.26 113.34
N ARG A 374 -2.06 -98.42 112.72
CA ARG A 374 -1.66 -98.55 111.31
C ARG A 374 -2.74 -98.04 110.37
N GLU A 375 -4.00 -98.39 110.61
CA GLU A 375 -5.17 -97.87 109.88
C GLU A 375 -5.23 -96.35 109.99
N ALA A 376 -5.12 -95.78 111.19
CA ALA A 376 -5.14 -94.32 111.40
C ALA A 376 -3.93 -93.60 110.79
N GLU A 377 -2.75 -94.24 110.70
CA GLU A 377 -1.59 -93.69 110.00
C GLU A 377 -1.76 -93.76 108.47
N LEU A 378 -2.33 -94.85 107.95
CA LEU A 378 -2.70 -94.97 106.54
C LEU A 378 -3.80 -93.98 106.17
N GLU A 379 -4.85 -93.82 106.99
CA GLU A 379 -5.89 -92.80 106.81
C GLU A 379 -5.30 -91.39 106.79
N ARG A 380 -4.39 -91.05 107.71
CA ARG A 380 -3.70 -89.73 107.70
C ARG A 380 -2.89 -89.50 106.43
N LEU A 381 -2.21 -90.53 105.90
CA LEU A 381 -1.45 -90.43 104.66
C LEU A 381 -2.37 -90.31 103.44
N LEU A 382 -3.45 -91.09 103.39
CA LEU A 382 -4.49 -91.01 102.35
C LEU A 382 -5.20 -89.66 102.37
N ASP A 383 -5.57 -89.13 103.54
CA ASP A 383 -6.12 -87.78 103.70
C ASP A 383 -5.12 -86.72 103.25
N ALA A 384 -3.84 -86.84 103.59
CA ALA A 384 -2.82 -85.90 103.13
C ALA A 384 -2.67 -85.91 101.59
N GLU A 385 -2.70 -87.08 100.95
CA GLU A 385 -2.70 -87.19 99.49
C GLU A 385 -3.99 -86.64 98.87
N ILE A 386 -5.17 -86.96 99.44
CA ILE A 386 -6.47 -86.44 99.00
C ILE A 386 -6.49 -84.92 99.10
N GLN A 387 -5.99 -84.34 100.20
CA GLN A 387 -5.87 -82.89 100.37
C GLN A 387 -4.90 -82.27 99.36
N GLN A 388 -3.76 -82.90 99.06
CA GLN A 388 -2.86 -82.42 98.01
C GLN A 388 -3.50 -82.49 96.61
N GLN A 389 -4.21 -83.56 96.27
CA GLN A 389 -4.92 -83.70 94.99
C GLN A 389 -6.09 -82.70 94.90
N TRP A 390 -6.78 -82.45 96.01
CA TRP A 390 -7.82 -81.43 96.11
C TRP A 390 -7.27 -80.01 95.94
N GLN A 391 -6.16 -79.67 96.61
CA GLN A 391 -5.46 -78.39 96.43
C GLN A 391 -5.02 -78.19 94.99
N LYS A 392 -4.41 -79.20 94.35
CA LYS A 392 -4.04 -79.16 92.92
C LYS A 392 -5.24 -78.86 92.02
N ARG A 393 -6.41 -79.49 92.26
CA ARG A 393 -7.66 -79.22 91.53
C ARG A 393 -8.21 -77.81 91.80
N VAL A 394 -8.18 -77.35 93.05
CA VAL A 394 -8.61 -75.99 93.43
C VAL A 394 -7.74 -74.92 92.79
N ASP A 395 -6.42 -75.11 92.73
CA ASP A 395 -5.49 -74.16 92.11
C ASP A 395 -5.51 -74.21 90.58
N GLN A 396 -5.75 -75.38 89.97
CA GLN A 396 -6.10 -75.47 88.55
C GLN A 396 -7.38 -74.69 88.24
N TRP A 397 -8.44 -74.88 89.03
CA TRP A 397 -9.71 -74.17 88.85
C TRP A 397 -9.61 -72.66 89.09
N ARG A 398 -8.79 -72.22 90.07
CA ARG A 398 -8.45 -70.80 90.27
C ARG A 398 -7.77 -70.22 89.04
N ARG A 399 -6.71 -70.86 88.54
CA ARG A 399 -5.98 -70.41 87.33
C ARG A 399 -6.88 -70.40 86.09
N GLU A 400 -7.73 -71.40 85.91
CA GLU A 400 -8.72 -71.45 84.81
C GLU A 400 -9.74 -70.30 84.92
N LYS A 401 -10.24 -70.02 86.14
CA LYS A 401 -11.17 -68.91 86.41
C LYS A 401 -10.52 -67.54 86.23
N GLU A 402 -9.26 -67.38 86.65
CA GLU A 402 -8.46 -66.17 86.50
C GLU A 402 -8.13 -65.91 85.03
N ALA A 403 -7.68 -66.93 84.29
CA ALA A 403 -7.45 -66.84 82.85
C ALA A 403 -8.74 -66.53 82.06
N ARG A 404 -9.87 -67.16 82.40
CA ARG A 404 -11.19 -66.83 81.81
C ARG A 404 -11.62 -65.40 82.12
N ARG A 405 -11.35 -64.90 83.33
CA ARG A 405 -11.62 -63.51 83.70
C ARG A 405 -10.74 -62.54 82.93
N GLN A 406 -9.43 -62.79 82.85
CA GLN A 406 -8.48 -61.97 82.10
C GLN A 406 -8.84 -61.92 80.62
N LEU A 407 -9.20 -63.06 80.02
CA LEU A 407 -9.68 -63.13 78.64
C LEU A 407 -10.97 -62.33 78.42
N LEU A 408 -11.92 -62.37 79.37
CA LEU A 408 -13.14 -61.56 79.28
C LEU A 408 -12.83 -60.06 79.44
N GLU A 409 -11.95 -59.69 80.37
CA GLU A 409 -11.51 -58.30 80.55
C GLU A 409 -10.76 -57.77 79.31
N GLN A 410 -9.95 -58.61 78.65
CA GLN A 410 -9.28 -58.32 77.37
C GLN A 410 -10.31 -58.14 76.24
N VAL A 411 -11.21 -59.09 76.00
CA VAL A 411 -12.23 -59.01 74.94
C VAL A 411 -13.14 -57.78 75.11
N MET A 412 -13.51 -57.44 76.35
CA MET A 412 -14.30 -56.24 76.62
C MET A 412 -13.48 -54.96 76.42
N ALA A 413 -12.17 -54.96 76.76
CA ALA A 413 -11.28 -53.84 76.47
C ALA A 413 -11.07 -53.64 74.95
N GLU A 414 -10.79 -54.70 74.20
CA GLU A 414 -10.65 -54.68 72.74
C GLU A 414 -11.93 -54.23 72.04
N ARG A 415 -13.11 -54.66 72.52
CA ARG A 415 -14.38 -54.18 71.96
C ARG A 415 -14.61 -52.69 72.23
N ARG A 416 -14.20 -52.18 73.40
CA ARG A 416 -14.24 -50.73 73.69
C ARG A 416 -13.29 -49.96 72.76
N THR A 417 -12.05 -50.41 72.55
CA THR A 417 -11.12 -49.70 71.65
C THR A 417 -11.61 -49.76 70.20
N GLN A 418 -12.12 -50.89 69.71
CA GLN A 418 -12.72 -50.99 68.38
C GLN A 418 -13.87 -50.00 68.16
N ILE A 419 -14.75 -49.80 69.15
CA ILE A 419 -15.85 -48.82 69.05
C ILE A 419 -15.32 -47.39 69.14
N GLN A 420 -14.34 -47.11 70.01
CA GLN A 420 -13.70 -45.79 70.10
C GLN A 420 -12.95 -45.41 68.82
N GLU A 421 -12.20 -46.35 68.21
CA GLU A 421 -11.53 -46.16 66.92
C GLU A 421 -12.53 -45.89 65.79
N ARG A 422 -13.66 -46.60 65.76
CA ARG A 422 -14.74 -46.36 64.79
C ARG A 422 -15.41 -45.00 65.01
N LEU A 423 -15.67 -44.60 66.26
CA LEU A 423 -16.22 -43.28 66.58
C LEU A 423 -15.24 -42.16 66.16
N LEU A 424 -13.95 -42.29 66.47
CA LEU A 424 -12.92 -41.33 66.06
C LEU A 424 -12.73 -41.28 64.52
N ALA A 425 -12.89 -42.42 63.82
CA ALA A 425 -12.84 -42.46 62.36
C ALA A 425 -14.09 -41.82 61.71
N ASN A 426 -15.27 -42.00 62.30
CA ASN A 426 -16.50 -41.34 61.87
C ASN A 426 -16.43 -39.83 62.16
N GLU A 427 -15.97 -39.42 63.34
CA GLU A 427 -15.75 -38.01 63.70
C GLU A 427 -14.79 -37.31 62.73
N ARG A 428 -13.68 -37.95 62.34
CA ARG A 428 -12.76 -37.41 61.32
C ARG A 428 -13.47 -37.18 59.99
N ARG A 429 -14.23 -38.16 59.49
CA ARG A 429 -15.03 -38.00 58.25
C ARG A 429 -16.07 -36.89 58.36
N GLN A 430 -16.70 -36.72 59.52
CA GLN A 430 -17.64 -35.61 59.74
C GLN A 430 -16.93 -34.25 59.73
N ARG A 431 -15.71 -34.15 60.28
CA ARG A 431 -14.88 -32.93 60.24
C ARG A 431 -14.40 -32.64 58.81
N GLU A 432 -13.86 -33.63 58.11
CA GLU A 432 -13.44 -33.54 56.70
C GLU A 432 -14.60 -33.04 55.81
N ALA A 433 -15.80 -33.62 55.96
CA ALA A 433 -16.99 -33.18 55.24
C ALA A 433 -17.48 -31.77 55.64
N ALA A 434 -17.23 -31.33 56.88
CA ALA A 434 -17.54 -29.97 57.33
C ALA A 434 -16.53 -28.94 56.80
N GLU A 435 -15.25 -29.30 56.69
CA GLU A 435 -14.18 -28.48 56.12
C GLU A 435 -14.37 -28.30 54.60
N GLU A 436 -14.66 -29.38 53.84
CA GLU A 436 -15.06 -29.27 52.43
C GLU A 436 -16.26 -28.32 52.23
N LYS A 437 -17.26 -28.43 53.11
CA LYS A 437 -18.48 -27.61 53.07
C LYS A 437 -18.18 -26.14 53.37
N ALA A 438 -17.24 -25.85 54.26
CA ALA A 438 -16.78 -24.49 54.54
C ALA A 438 -15.98 -23.92 53.35
N GLU A 439 -15.10 -24.70 52.71
CA GLU A 439 -14.38 -24.27 51.50
C GLU A 439 -15.34 -23.94 50.35
N ILE A 440 -16.31 -24.82 50.09
CA ILE A 440 -17.34 -24.61 49.06
C ILE A 440 -18.16 -23.35 49.34
N LEU A 441 -18.55 -23.10 50.60
CA LEU A 441 -19.26 -21.88 50.98
C LEU A 441 -18.40 -20.62 50.79
N ALA A 442 -17.14 -20.63 51.25
CA ALA A 442 -16.21 -19.53 51.07
C ALA A 442 -15.97 -19.21 49.58
N ARG A 443 -15.88 -20.25 48.73
CA ARG A 443 -15.73 -20.10 47.28
C ARG A 443 -17.00 -19.55 46.61
N ILE A 444 -18.19 -19.95 47.08
CA ILE A 444 -19.47 -19.36 46.65
C ILE A 444 -19.57 -17.88 47.07
N GLU A 445 -19.05 -17.51 48.23
CA GLU A 445 -19.02 -16.13 48.70
C GLU A 445 -18.00 -15.27 47.92
N ALA A 446 -16.82 -15.81 47.61
CA ALA A 446 -15.84 -15.16 46.74
C ALA A 446 -16.41 -14.86 45.35
N MET A 447 -17.01 -15.85 44.67
CA MET A 447 -17.64 -15.62 43.35
C MET A 447 -18.78 -14.58 43.39
N LYS A 448 -19.53 -14.49 44.50
CA LYS A 448 -20.55 -13.45 44.70
C LYS A 448 -19.96 -12.06 44.94
N VAL A 449 -18.73 -11.94 45.44
CA VAL A 449 -18.02 -10.66 45.55
C VAL A 449 -17.50 -10.26 44.17
N GLU A 450 -16.84 -11.18 43.45
CA GLU A 450 -16.36 -10.96 42.07
C GLU A 450 -17.51 -10.53 41.14
N GLU A 451 -18.66 -11.22 41.17
CA GLU A 451 -19.85 -10.86 40.37
C GLU A 451 -20.38 -9.46 40.70
N ARG A 452 -20.34 -9.04 41.98
CA ARG A 452 -20.75 -7.69 42.40
C ARG A 452 -19.76 -6.61 41.98
N GLU A 453 -18.46 -6.88 42.08
CA GLU A 453 -17.41 -5.96 41.64
C GLU A 453 -17.44 -5.80 40.12
N GLU A 454 -17.63 -6.88 39.37
CA GLU A 454 -17.88 -6.83 37.93
C GLU A 454 -19.15 -6.05 37.58
N ALA A 455 -20.27 -6.29 38.28
CA ALA A 455 -21.52 -5.56 38.06
C ALA A 455 -21.35 -4.06 38.34
N ALA A 456 -20.64 -3.69 39.42
CA ALA A 456 -20.33 -2.31 39.75
C ALA A 456 -19.40 -1.66 38.71
N ALA A 457 -18.36 -2.37 38.25
CA ALA A 457 -17.44 -1.88 37.22
C ALA A 457 -18.13 -1.72 35.85
N ARG A 458 -19.03 -2.64 35.49
CA ARG A 458 -19.89 -2.53 34.29
C ARG A 458 -20.84 -1.33 34.42
N HIS A 459 -21.45 -1.12 35.59
CA HIS A 459 -22.33 0.02 35.85
C HIS A 459 -21.58 1.36 35.76
N GLN A 460 -20.39 1.47 36.39
CA GLN A 460 -19.53 2.66 36.28
C GLN A 460 -19.11 2.94 34.84
N LYS A 461 -18.67 1.93 34.07
CA LYS A 461 -18.36 2.10 32.64
C LYS A 461 -19.54 2.63 31.85
N ASN A 462 -20.75 2.13 32.11
CA ASN A 462 -21.97 2.60 31.45
C ASN A 462 -22.37 4.03 31.86
N LEU A 463 -22.15 4.41 33.12
CA LEU A 463 -22.33 5.79 33.58
C LEU A 463 -21.35 6.74 32.90
N ASN A 464 -20.05 6.44 32.94
CA ASN A 464 -18.99 7.25 32.32
C ASN A 464 -19.26 7.42 30.81
N PHE A 465 -19.57 6.34 30.09
CA PHE A 465 -19.93 6.40 28.67
C PHE A 465 -21.19 7.25 28.42
N GLY A 466 -22.18 7.19 29.32
CA GLY A 466 -23.37 8.05 29.27
C GLY A 466 -23.07 9.53 29.55
N GLU A 467 -22.02 9.84 30.31
CA GLU A 467 -21.54 11.22 30.55
C GLU A 467 -20.69 11.72 29.38
N GLU A 468 -19.80 10.89 28.83
CA GLU A 468 -19.07 11.17 27.59
C GLU A 468 -20.02 11.47 26.43
N LEU A 469 -21.08 10.68 26.26
CA LEU A 469 -22.08 10.90 25.21
C LEU A 469 -22.84 12.23 25.41
N LYS A 470 -23.20 12.58 26.66
CA LYS A 470 -23.79 13.90 26.97
C LYS A 470 -22.82 15.03 26.68
N ALA A 471 -21.54 14.88 27.03
CA ALA A 471 -20.52 15.88 26.73
C ALA A 471 -20.36 16.09 25.20
N GLN A 472 -20.38 15.01 24.42
CA GLN A 472 -20.39 15.09 22.95
C GLN A 472 -21.65 15.75 22.39
N ILE A 473 -22.84 15.45 22.93
CA ILE A 473 -24.09 16.09 22.53
C ILE A 473 -24.03 17.60 22.81
N ASN A 474 -23.69 17.99 24.05
CA ASN A 474 -23.55 19.38 24.48
C ASN A 474 -22.53 20.15 23.63
N PHE A 475 -21.39 19.53 23.30
CA PHE A 475 -20.37 20.13 22.42
C PHE A 475 -20.90 20.35 20.99
N ASN A 476 -21.61 19.37 20.43
CA ASN A 476 -22.24 19.50 19.11
C ASN A 476 -23.41 20.49 19.10
N GLU A 477 -24.11 20.69 20.22
CA GLU A 477 -25.12 21.74 20.37
C GLU A 477 -24.48 23.13 20.45
N HIS A 478 -23.43 23.31 21.26
CA HIS A 478 -22.65 24.54 21.33
C HIS A 478 -22.00 24.91 19.98
N LEU A 479 -21.50 23.92 19.23
CA LEU A 479 -20.93 24.15 17.89
C LEU A 479 -22.01 24.59 16.87
N ARG A 480 -23.23 24.05 16.96
CA ARG A 480 -24.37 24.49 16.14
C ARG A 480 -24.86 25.89 16.54
N GLN A 481 -24.86 26.22 17.83
CA GLN A 481 -25.16 27.56 18.32
C GLN A 481 -24.16 28.60 17.79
N LEU A 482 -22.85 28.31 17.87
CA LEU A 482 -21.81 29.16 17.25
C LEU A 482 -22.03 29.35 15.74
N GLN A 483 -22.32 28.28 15.00
CA GLN A 483 -22.60 28.37 13.56
C GLN A 483 -23.88 29.17 13.24
N GLU A 484 -24.91 29.11 14.09
CA GLU A 484 -26.08 29.99 13.96
C GLU A 484 -25.76 31.45 14.29
N GLU A 485 -24.92 31.71 15.29
CA GLU A 485 -24.49 33.07 15.65
C GLU A 485 -23.58 33.69 14.58
N GLU A 486 -22.63 32.94 14.03
CA GLU A 486 -21.82 33.36 12.88
C GLU A 486 -22.71 33.67 11.68
N ARG A 487 -23.66 32.80 11.33
CA ARG A 487 -24.61 33.07 10.23
C ARG A 487 -25.52 34.27 10.48
N ARG A 488 -25.95 34.52 11.73
CA ARG A 488 -26.69 35.74 12.08
C ARG A 488 -25.83 36.99 11.90
N GLN A 489 -24.57 36.95 12.31
CA GLN A 489 -23.61 38.04 12.08
C GLN A 489 -23.32 38.26 10.59
N GLU A 490 -23.21 37.21 9.78
CA GLU A 490 -23.10 37.31 8.32
C GLU A 490 -24.34 37.93 7.70
N GLU A 491 -25.54 37.50 8.09
CA GLU A 491 -26.80 38.11 7.63
C GLU A 491 -26.91 39.58 8.04
N GLU A 492 -26.50 39.95 9.26
CA GLU A 492 -26.49 41.34 9.72
C GLU A 492 -25.46 42.20 8.96
N ARG A 493 -24.27 41.67 8.68
CA ARG A 493 -23.29 42.33 7.79
C ARG A 493 -23.88 42.54 6.40
N LEU A 494 -24.49 41.51 5.81
CA LEU A 494 -25.14 41.59 4.49
C LEU A 494 -26.29 42.60 4.46
N ARG A 495 -27.06 42.72 5.56
CA ARG A 495 -28.11 43.75 5.73
C ARG A 495 -27.49 45.15 5.79
N GLN A 496 -26.46 45.37 6.62
CA GLN A 496 -25.76 46.66 6.70
C GLN A 496 -25.08 47.06 5.39
N GLU A 497 -24.52 46.10 4.63
CA GLU A 497 -23.96 46.37 3.30
C GLU A 497 -25.05 46.75 2.30
N ARG A 498 -26.18 46.01 2.26
CA ARG A 498 -27.35 46.36 1.44
C ARG A 498 -27.92 47.73 1.81
N GLU A 499 -28.01 48.07 3.09
CA GLU A 499 -28.46 49.39 3.54
C GLU A 499 -27.50 50.49 3.09
N ARG A 500 -26.18 50.29 3.22
CA ARG A 500 -25.16 51.23 2.70
C ARG A 500 -25.22 51.37 1.17
N GLU A 501 -25.52 50.31 0.43
CA GLU A 501 -25.76 50.39 -1.02
C GLU A 501 -27.06 51.13 -1.33
N LEU A 502 -28.13 50.92 -0.58
CA LEU A 502 -29.40 51.63 -0.73
C LEU A 502 -29.25 53.12 -0.38
N GLU A 503 -28.43 53.46 0.62
CA GLU A 503 -28.03 54.84 0.92
C GLU A 503 -27.16 55.45 -0.18
N ARG A 504 -26.19 54.72 -0.73
CA ARG A 504 -25.39 55.17 -1.90
C ARG A 504 -26.30 55.42 -3.11
N LEU A 505 -27.27 54.54 -3.37
CA LEU A 505 -28.24 54.70 -4.45
C LEU A 505 -29.19 55.88 -4.22
N ARG A 506 -29.66 56.10 -2.98
CA ARG A 506 -30.43 57.30 -2.60
C ARG A 506 -29.60 58.58 -2.73
N ALA A 507 -28.33 58.56 -2.32
CA ALA A 507 -27.41 59.69 -2.48
C ALA A 507 -27.08 59.97 -3.95
N ALA A 508 -26.96 58.93 -4.78
CA ALA A 508 -26.78 59.06 -6.23
C ALA A 508 -28.04 59.54 -6.95
N ALA A 509 -29.24 59.19 -6.46
CA ALA A 509 -30.51 59.71 -6.97
C ALA A 509 -30.79 61.16 -6.53
N ASN A 510 -30.29 61.55 -5.36
CA ASN A 510 -30.36 62.93 -4.83
C ASN A 510 -29.19 63.81 -5.30
N MET A 511 -28.20 63.25 -5.99
CA MET A 511 -27.15 64.01 -6.70
C MET A 511 -27.71 64.55 -8.00
N GLU A 512 -27.69 65.87 -8.19
CA GLU A 512 -28.05 66.48 -9.47
C GLU A 512 -27.09 65.99 -10.57
N TRP A 513 -27.65 65.40 -11.63
CA TRP A 513 -26.86 64.83 -12.73
C TRP A 513 -26.24 65.94 -13.61
N ILE A 514 -25.05 66.40 -13.22
CA ILE A 514 -24.27 67.36 -13.98
C ILE A 514 -23.46 66.61 -15.05
N ASP A 515 -23.87 66.70 -16.32
CA ASP A 515 -23.15 66.14 -17.46
C ASP A 515 -21.63 66.50 -17.41
N PRO A 516 -20.73 65.51 -17.38
CA PRO A 516 -19.29 65.72 -17.39
C PRO A 516 -18.81 66.65 -18.52
N LYS A 517 -19.44 66.58 -19.70
CA LYS A 517 -19.10 67.39 -20.90
C LYS A 517 -19.61 68.84 -20.83
N MET A 518 -20.41 69.20 -19.83
CA MET A 518 -20.98 70.54 -19.75
C MET A 518 -19.90 71.61 -19.53
N HIS A 519 -19.91 72.65 -20.37
CA HIS A 519 -18.89 73.70 -20.44
C HIS A 519 -18.74 74.47 -19.11
N PRO A 520 -17.52 74.87 -18.67
CA PRO A 520 -17.30 75.42 -17.32
C PRO A 520 -18.18 76.61 -16.94
N MET A 521 -18.40 77.56 -17.85
CA MET A 521 -19.32 78.69 -17.60
C MET A 521 -20.76 78.24 -17.32
N ARG A 522 -21.22 77.14 -17.94
CA ARG A 522 -22.60 76.62 -17.74
C ARG A 522 -22.75 75.93 -16.39
N LYS A 523 -21.71 75.21 -15.94
CA LYS A 523 -21.63 74.65 -14.57
C LYS A 523 -21.66 75.76 -13.52
N ALA A 524 -20.87 76.82 -13.70
CA ALA A 524 -20.89 78.00 -12.81
C ALA A 524 -22.23 78.74 -12.81
N TRP A 525 -22.94 78.79 -13.95
CA TRP A 525 -24.24 79.43 -14.06
C TRP A 525 -25.34 78.68 -13.30
N ILE A 526 -25.42 77.34 -13.45
CA ILE A 526 -26.35 76.49 -12.70
C ILE A 526 -26.07 76.59 -11.18
N ALA A 527 -24.80 76.47 -10.78
CA ALA A 527 -24.37 76.62 -9.38
C ALA A 527 -24.62 78.02 -8.78
N SER A 528 -24.96 79.04 -9.60
CA SER A 528 -25.31 80.38 -9.14
C SER A 528 -26.78 80.57 -8.75
N GLY A 529 -27.61 79.51 -8.88
CA GLY A 529 -29.01 79.49 -8.42
C GLY A 529 -29.98 80.39 -9.20
N LYS A 530 -29.56 80.93 -10.36
CA LYS A 530 -30.38 81.83 -11.17
C LYS A 530 -31.33 81.05 -12.07
N SER A 531 -32.54 80.80 -11.56
CA SER A 531 -33.68 80.36 -12.38
C SER A 531 -33.91 81.33 -13.54
N LEU A 532 -34.31 80.78 -14.69
CA LEU A 532 -34.83 81.55 -15.83
C LEU A 532 -36.34 81.29 -16.02
N TYR A 533 -37.05 81.27 -14.89
CA TYR A 533 -38.49 81.50 -14.70
C TYR A 533 -38.72 81.90 -13.23
#